data_AF-A0AAD0TC46-F1
#
_entry.id   AF-A0AAD0TC46-F1
#
_cell.length_a   1.000
_cell.length_b   1.000
_cell.length_c   1.000
_cell.angle_alpha   90.00
_cell.angle_beta   90.00
_cell.angle_gamma   90.00
#
_symmetry.space_group_name_H-M   'P 1'
#
loop_
_entity.id
_entity.type
_entity.pdbx_description
1 polymer ?
#
loop_
_entity_poly.entity_id
_entity_poly.type
_entity_poly.pdbx_seq_one_letter_code
_entity_poly.pdbx_strand_id
1 'polypeptide(L)'
;MSNKKKDDGEVEELNEGVKNAYAERLKTLKQALDFVAKNDLPKSVEKFKHYLGILAAYNRTDEKHLTPKMFDPERDVAELLLVSQAYWNLAKSYDKSPRLRQESVRCLQQFIKFSIGYKYQHANAQLIKKFLRSGQAHNKKAFQQAYEKINVRSKNCYLATHAYPENEDLLNTLRAFKVKLAKYSAGIIFINRYYDYSPYIVNSFERNRSLDFVFNKLFLRPIIYLIYKVVK
;
A
#
# COMPACT_ATOMS: atom_id res chain seq x y z
N MET A 1 -52.80 18.49 6.37
CA MET A 1 -51.47 18.99 6.79
C MET A 1 -50.61 17.79 7.15
N SER A 2 -49.72 17.39 6.24
CA SER A 2 -48.83 16.24 6.42
C SER A 2 -47.63 16.68 7.26
N ASN A 3 -47.46 16.07 8.43
CA ASN A 3 -46.39 16.37 9.36
C ASN A 3 -45.11 15.69 8.85
N LYS A 4 -44.31 16.45 8.10
CA LYS A 4 -43.02 16.02 7.56
C LYS A 4 -42.02 16.03 8.72
N LYS A 5 -41.88 14.90 9.44
CA LYS A 5 -40.79 14.69 10.38
C LYS A 5 -39.47 14.75 9.60
N LYS A 6 -38.65 15.75 9.92
CA LYS A 6 -37.22 15.79 9.61
C LYS A 6 -36.57 14.68 10.40
N ASP A 7 -36.00 13.70 9.69
CA ASP A 7 -35.08 12.71 10.24
C ASP A 7 -33.71 13.37 10.28
N ASP A 8 -33.48 14.18 11.32
CA ASP A 8 -32.15 14.67 11.65
C ASP A 8 -31.45 13.50 12.36
N GLY A 9 -30.77 12.67 11.57
CA GLY A 9 -30.09 11.47 12.05
C GLY A 9 -29.05 11.79 13.13
N GLU A 10 -29.40 11.53 14.39
CA GLU A 10 -28.47 11.54 15.50
C GLU A 10 -27.31 10.58 15.19
N VAL A 11 -26.10 11.11 15.08
CA VAL A 11 -24.89 10.29 14.99
C VAL A 11 -24.71 9.65 16.36
N GLU A 12 -25.29 8.46 16.54
CA GLU A 12 -25.24 7.66 17.77
C GLU A 12 -23.83 7.67 18.34
N GLU A 13 -23.62 8.12 19.57
CA GLU A 13 -22.27 8.36 20.08
C GLU A 13 -21.50 7.04 20.30
N LEU A 14 -20.20 7.00 19.99
CA LEU A 14 -19.39 5.80 20.24
C LEU A 14 -19.33 5.53 21.75
N ASN A 15 -19.55 4.27 22.15
CA ASN A 15 -19.41 3.81 23.54
C ASN A 15 -18.00 4.16 24.08
N GLU A 16 -17.92 4.62 25.33
CA GLU A 16 -16.68 4.98 26.02
C GLU A 16 -15.61 3.87 25.98
N GLY A 17 -16.01 2.61 26.08
CA GLY A 17 -15.11 1.47 25.97
C GLY A 17 -14.38 1.40 24.63
N VAL A 18 -15.07 1.73 23.53
CA VAL A 18 -14.49 1.79 22.18
C VAL A 18 -13.53 2.99 22.06
N LYS A 19 -13.91 4.14 22.61
CA LYS A 19 -13.06 5.34 22.63
C LYS A 19 -11.76 5.07 23.41
N ASN A 20 -11.85 4.45 24.58
CA ASN A 20 -10.71 4.08 25.42
C ASN A 20 -9.82 3.04 24.74
N ALA A 21 -10.41 2.00 24.14
CA ALA A 21 -9.65 1.01 23.39
C ALA A 21 -8.92 1.63 22.20
N TYR A 22 -9.56 2.57 21.49
CA TYR A 22 -8.92 3.31 20.40
C TYR A 22 -7.74 4.14 20.88
N ALA A 23 -7.84 4.81 22.03
CA ALA A 23 -6.72 5.55 22.62
C ALA A 23 -5.53 4.63 22.92
N GLU A 24 -5.77 3.40 23.39
CA GLU A 24 -4.73 2.42 23.71
C GLU A 24 -4.28 1.54 22.53
N ARG A 25 -4.90 1.65 21.34
CA ARG A 25 -4.70 0.70 20.21
C ARG A 25 -3.24 0.48 19.83
N LEU A 26 -2.41 1.53 19.91
CA LEU A 26 -0.99 1.45 19.54
C LEU A 26 -0.17 0.60 20.52
N LYS A 27 -0.61 0.49 21.78
CA LYS A 27 -0.04 -0.44 22.77
C LYS A 27 -0.31 -1.88 22.37
N THR A 28 -1.52 -2.19 21.91
CA THR A 28 -1.88 -3.50 21.36
C THR A 28 -1.05 -3.85 20.12
N LEU A 29 -0.87 -2.89 19.21
CA LEU A 29 -0.03 -3.08 18.03
C LEU A 29 1.45 -3.31 18.40
N LYS A 30 1.98 -2.55 19.36
CA LYS A 30 3.34 -2.74 19.86
C LYS A 30 3.54 -4.15 20.43
N GLN A 31 2.60 -4.63 21.24
CA GLN A 31 2.62 -6.01 21.74
C GLN A 31 2.64 -7.04 20.61
N ALA A 32 1.87 -6.82 19.54
CA ALA A 32 1.86 -7.71 18.38
C ALA A 32 3.25 -7.82 17.73
N LEU A 33 3.94 -6.69 17.59
CA LEU A 33 5.30 -6.61 17.03
C LEU A 33 6.35 -7.25 17.96
N ASP A 34 6.22 -7.07 19.27
CA ASP A 34 7.09 -7.72 20.26
C ASP A 34 6.98 -9.25 20.15
N PHE A 35 5.76 -9.78 19.94
CA PHE A 35 5.56 -11.20 19.69
C PHE A 35 6.12 -11.66 18.33
N VAL A 36 6.06 -10.84 17.28
CA VAL A 36 6.77 -11.12 16.01
C VAL A 36 8.28 -11.27 16.26
N ALA A 37 8.87 -10.33 17.01
CA ALA A 37 10.31 -10.34 17.30
C ALA A 37 10.73 -11.60 18.11
N LYS A 38 9.84 -12.08 18.99
CA LYS A 38 10.03 -13.33 19.76
C LYS A 38 9.63 -14.60 18.99
N ASN A 39 9.19 -14.47 17.74
CA ASN A 39 8.66 -15.57 16.91
C ASN A 39 7.46 -16.31 17.53
N ASP A 40 6.71 -15.67 18.44
CA ASP A 40 5.47 -16.18 19.03
C ASP A 40 4.28 -15.81 18.13
N LEU A 41 4.11 -16.59 17.06
CA LEU A 41 3.11 -16.31 16.02
C LEU A 41 1.66 -16.33 16.53
N PRO A 42 1.22 -17.30 17.36
CA PRO A 42 -0.16 -17.33 17.83
C PRO A 42 -0.54 -16.05 18.59
N LYS A 43 0.29 -15.59 19.54
CA LYS A 43 0.03 -14.36 20.28
C LYS A 43 0.16 -13.12 19.42
N SER A 44 1.10 -13.11 18.48
CA SER A 44 1.21 -12.01 17.51
C SER A 44 -0.07 -11.88 16.68
N VAL A 45 -0.61 -12.99 16.16
CA VAL A 45 -1.87 -13.02 15.40
C VAL A 45 -3.03 -12.51 16.25
N GLU A 46 -3.15 -12.97 17.49
CA GLU A 46 -4.19 -12.49 18.42
C GLU A 46 -4.13 -10.98 18.60
N LYS A 47 -2.94 -10.42 18.86
CA LYS A 47 -2.78 -8.97 19.08
C LYS A 47 -2.99 -8.14 17.81
N PHE A 48 -2.55 -8.62 16.64
CA PHE A 48 -2.89 -7.95 15.37
C PHE A 48 -4.40 -7.94 15.11
N LYS A 49 -5.09 -9.06 15.34
CA LYS A 49 -6.55 -9.13 15.23
C LYS A 49 -7.23 -8.18 16.21
N HIS A 50 -6.73 -8.09 17.45
CA HIS A 50 -7.27 -7.18 18.44
C HIS A 50 -7.10 -5.72 18.02
N TYR A 51 -5.91 -5.32 17.56
CA TYR A 51 -5.66 -3.98 17.02
C TYR A 51 -6.62 -3.64 15.87
N LEU A 52 -6.76 -4.52 14.88
CA LEU A 52 -7.70 -4.31 13.77
C LEU A 52 -9.17 -4.32 14.22
N GLY A 53 -9.51 -5.13 15.23
CA GLY A 53 -10.84 -5.16 15.82
C GLY A 53 -11.21 -3.85 16.52
N ILE A 54 -10.26 -3.24 17.24
CA ILE A 54 -10.44 -1.91 17.84
C ILE A 54 -10.72 -0.87 16.75
N LEU A 55 -9.94 -0.88 15.67
CA LEU A 55 -10.16 0.04 14.54
C LEU A 55 -11.49 -0.21 13.84
N ALA A 56 -11.89 -1.46 13.67
CA ALA A 56 -13.16 -1.83 13.09
C ALA A 56 -14.33 -1.32 13.94
N ALA A 57 -14.28 -1.55 15.25
CA ALA A 57 -15.28 -1.05 16.20
C ALA A 57 -15.37 0.48 16.20
N TYR A 58 -14.22 1.18 16.22
CA TYR A 58 -14.18 2.64 16.15
C TYR A 58 -14.82 3.19 14.86
N ASN A 59 -14.64 2.47 13.75
CA ASN A 59 -15.24 2.80 12.45
C ASN A 59 -16.60 2.12 12.21
N ARG A 60 -17.22 1.55 13.25
CA ARG A 60 -18.54 0.88 13.21
C ARG A 60 -18.65 -0.15 12.09
N THR A 61 -17.63 -0.98 11.96
CA THR A 61 -17.53 -2.00 10.93
C THR A 61 -16.89 -3.27 11.46
N ASP A 62 -16.74 -4.26 10.59
CA ASP A 62 -15.96 -5.46 10.87
C ASP A 62 -14.53 -5.33 10.33
N GLU A 63 -13.59 -6.06 10.92
CA GLU A 63 -12.19 -6.09 10.45
C GLU A 63 -12.07 -6.42 8.95
N LYS A 64 -12.95 -7.29 8.42
CA LYS A 64 -12.98 -7.66 6.99
C LYS A 64 -13.46 -6.52 6.08
N HIS A 65 -14.20 -5.58 6.63
CA HIS A 65 -14.85 -4.47 5.93
C HIS A 65 -14.13 -3.13 6.14
N LEU A 66 -13.07 -3.11 6.96
CA LEU A 66 -12.16 -1.96 7.03
C LEU A 66 -11.68 -1.58 5.63
N THR A 67 -11.84 -0.30 5.28
CA THR A 67 -11.33 0.27 4.04
C THR A 67 -10.58 1.56 4.29
N PRO A 68 -9.65 1.96 3.41
CA PRO A 68 -8.92 3.21 3.59
C PRO A 68 -9.82 4.46 3.57
N LYS A 69 -11.03 4.38 3.01
CA LYS A 69 -12.00 5.50 2.97
C LYS A 69 -12.55 5.89 4.35
N MET A 70 -12.37 5.02 5.35
CA MET A 70 -12.79 5.27 6.73
C MET A 70 -11.75 6.11 7.51
N PHE A 71 -10.61 6.38 6.90
CA PHE A 71 -9.51 7.14 7.50
C PHE A 71 -9.29 8.41 6.69
N ASP A 72 -8.85 9.48 7.35
CA ASP A 72 -8.45 10.70 6.68
C ASP A 72 -7.08 10.48 5.99
N PRO A 73 -7.00 10.62 4.65
CA PRO A 73 -5.79 10.29 3.91
C PRO A 73 -4.62 11.26 4.15
N GLU A 74 -4.84 12.39 4.82
CA GLU A 74 -3.80 13.37 5.17
C GLU A 74 -3.43 13.29 6.65
N ARG A 75 -4.43 13.16 7.54
CA ARG A 75 -4.24 13.11 8.99
C ARG A 75 -3.86 11.72 9.50
N ASP A 76 -4.46 10.67 8.92
CA ASP A 76 -4.32 9.29 9.40
C ASP A 76 -3.29 8.48 8.60
N VAL A 77 -2.36 9.15 7.89
CA VAL A 77 -1.36 8.48 7.04
C VAL A 77 -0.54 7.45 7.81
N ALA A 78 -0.20 7.75 9.06
CA ALA A 78 0.52 6.81 9.94
C ALA A 78 -0.35 5.59 10.26
N GLU A 79 -1.61 5.79 10.62
CA GLU A 79 -2.55 4.71 10.93
C GLU A 79 -2.78 3.81 9.71
N LEU A 80 -3.00 4.40 8.53
CA LEU A 80 -3.15 3.69 7.26
C LEU A 80 -1.94 2.80 6.94
N LEU A 81 -0.72 3.31 7.19
CA LEU A 81 0.50 2.51 7.07
C LEU A 81 0.50 1.36 8.09
N LEU A 82 0.20 1.61 9.36
CA LEU A 82 0.19 0.59 10.41
C LEU A 82 -0.86 -0.50 10.15
N VAL A 83 -2.05 -0.14 9.67
CA VAL A 83 -3.08 -1.08 9.23
C VAL A 83 -2.56 -1.96 8.09
N SER A 84 -1.90 -1.37 7.09
CA SER A 84 -1.26 -2.16 6.03
C SER A 84 -0.24 -3.16 6.60
N GLN A 85 0.59 -2.75 7.55
CA GLN A 85 1.58 -3.63 8.17
C GLN A 85 0.95 -4.73 9.03
N ALA A 86 -0.15 -4.46 9.72
CA ALA A 86 -0.88 -5.48 10.47
C ALA A 86 -1.40 -6.58 9.53
N TYR A 87 -2.05 -6.21 8.43
CA TYR A 87 -2.51 -7.16 7.41
C TYR A 87 -1.36 -7.92 6.74
N TRP A 88 -0.24 -7.25 6.48
CA TRP A 88 0.97 -7.90 5.95
C TRP A 88 1.50 -9.00 6.89
N ASN A 89 1.57 -8.71 8.19
CA ASN A 89 2.04 -9.68 9.17
C ASN A 89 1.07 -10.85 9.33
N LEU A 90 -0.24 -10.59 9.38
CA LEU A 90 -1.26 -11.64 9.38
C LEU A 90 -1.18 -12.53 8.14
N ALA A 91 -1.03 -11.93 6.94
CA ALA A 91 -0.93 -12.68 5.70
C ALA A 91 0.25 -13.66 5.72
N LYS A 92 1.43 -13.21 6.16
CA LYS A 92 2.62 -14.07 6.30
C LYS A 92 2.43 -15.16 7.37
N SER A 93 1.84 -14.82 8.52
CA SER A 93 1.62 -15.76 9.61
C SER A 93 0.67 -16.89 9.20
N TYR A 94 -0.43 -16.55 8.51
CA TYR A 94 -1.40 -17.53 8.01
C TYR A 94 -0.86 -18.36 6.85
N ASP A 95 0.04 -17.82 6.03
CA ASP A 95 0.65 -18.57 4.91
C ASP A 95 1.43 -19.81 5.36
N LYS A 96 1.90 -19.85 6.61
CA LYS A 96 2.61 -21.00 7.17
C LYS A 96 1.74 -22.24 7.36
N SER A 97 0.40 -22.11 7.34
CA SER A 97 -0.53 -23.23 7.53
C SER A 97 -1.43 -23.40 6.30
N PRO A 98 -1.45 -24.58 5.66
CA PRO A 98 -2.34 -24.84 4.51
C PRO A 98 -3.82 -24.60 4.82
N ARG A 99 -4.26 -24.87 6.05
CA ARG A 99 -5.65 -24.67 6.50
C ARG A 99 -6.06 -23.20 6.54
N LEU A 100 -5.09 -22.29 6.69
CA LEU A 100 -5.32 -20.84 6.81
C LEU A 100 -4.98 -20.08 5.51
N ARG A 101 -4.77 -20.80 4.41
CA ARG A 101 -4.37 -20.19 3.13
C ARG A 101 -5.40 -19.17 2.62
N GLN A 102 -6.69 -19.43 2.81
CA GLN A 102 -7.74 -18.48 2.44
C GLN A 102 -7.65 -17.20 3.27
N GLU A 103 -7.44 -17.32 4.58
CA GLU A 103 -7.25 -16.16 5.46
C GLU A 103 -5.97 -15.38 5.15
N SER A 104 -4.89 -16.07 4.78
CA SER A 104 -3.67 -15.42 4.28
C SER A 104 -3.96 -14.56 3.04
N VAL A 105 -4.69 -15.11 2.06
CA VAL A 105 -5.06 -14.40 0.83
C VAL A 105 -5.99 -13.22 1.13
N ARG A 106 -6.95 -13.38 2.04
CA ARG A 106 -7.85 -12.30 2.48
C ARG A 106 -7.07 -11.15 3.11
N CYS A 107 -6.17 -11.44 4.04
CA CYS A 107 -5.29 -10.43 4.66
C CYS A 107 -4.41 -9.75 3.62
N LEU A 108 -3.88 -10.50 2.66
CA LEU A 108 -3.09 -9.96 1.56
C LEU A 108 -3.90 -9.02 0.66
N GLN A 109 -5.19 -9.31 0.43
CA GLN A 109 -6.08 -8.40 -0.29
C GLN A 109 -6.30 -7.09 0.47
N GLN A 110 -6.49 -7.14 1.80
CA GLN A 110 -6.58 -5.94 2.63
C GLN A 110 -5.26 -5.15 2.61
N PHE A 111 -4.11 -5.82 2.70
CA PHE A 111 -2.81 -5.17 2.54
C PHE A 111 -2.70 -4.38 1.22
N ILE A 112 -3.14 -4.97 0.11
CA ILE A 112 -3.16 -4.30 -1.20
C ILE A 112 -4.05 -3.05 -1.16
N LYS A 113 -5.28 -3.15 -0.60
CA LYS A 113 -6.20 -2.01 -0.50
C LYS A 113 -5.60 -0.86 0.29
N PHE A 114 -4.97 -1.14 1.43
CA PHE A 114 -4.33 -0.13 2.28
C PHE A 114 -2.96 0.35 1.77
N SER A 115 -2.44 -0.25 0.69
CA SER A 115 -1.16 0.16 0.08
C SER A 115 -1.34 1.04 -1.15
N ILE A 116 -2.33 0.76 -2.00
CA ILE A 116 -2.49 1.46 -3.29
C ILE A 116 -2.92 2.90 -3.07
N GLY A 117 -2.25 3.83 -3.76
CA GLY A 117 -2.59 5.25 -3.77
C GLY A 117 -1.92 6.08 -2.67
N TYR A 118 -1.17 5.46 -1.77
CA TYR A 118 -0.50 6.11 -0.64
C TYR A 118 1.01 6.25 -0.82
N LYS A 119 1.64 7.19 -0.10
CA LYS A 119 3.07 7.51 -0.22
C LYS A 119 4.01 6.32 -0.01
N TYR A 120 3.60 5.36 0.82
CA TYR A 120 4.37 4.16 1.18
C TYR A 120 4.09 2.95 0.26
N GLN A 121 3.31 3.11 -0.81
CA GLN A 121 2.95 2.03 -1.73
C GLN A 121 4.17 1.27 -2.26
N HIS A 122 5.24 1.99 -2.64
CA HIS A 122 6.46 1.38 -3.16
C HIS A 122 7.22 0.61 -2.07
N ALA A 123 7.36 1.19 -0.88
CA ALA A 123 7.97 0.50 0.25
C ALA A 123 7.24 -0.84 0.55
N ASN A 124 5.90 -0.83 0.51
CA ASN A 124 5.08 -2.02 0.67
C ASN A 124 5.29 -3.04 -0.47
N ALA A 125 5.48 -2.61 -1.72
CA ALA A 125 5.85 -3.51 -2.80
C ALA A 125 7.20 -4.19 -2.55
N GLN A 126 8.19 -3.44 -2.05
CA GLN A 126 9.51 -3.99 -1.72
C GLN A 126 9.47 -5.01 -0.57
N LEU A 127 8.56 -4.83 0.40
CA LEU A 127 8.34 -5.84 1.45
C LEU A 127 7.91 -7.18 0.87
N ILE A 128 6.95 -7.19 -0.05
CA ILE A 128 6.52 -8.43 -0.72
C ILE A 128 7.68 -9.02 -1.52
N LYS A 129 8.39 -8.19 -2.28
CA LYS A 129 9.52 -8.64 -3.10
C LYS A 129 10.60 -9.31 -2.25
N LYS A 130 10.96 -8.72 -1.10
CA LYS A 130 11.93 -9.29 -0.16
C LYS A 130 11.46 -10.64 0.39
N PHE A 131 10.17 -10.75 0.74
CA PHE A 131 9.58 -11.99 1.25
C PHE A 131 9.52 -13.11 0.18
N LEU A 132 9.24 -12.76 -1.07
CA LEU A 132 9.32 -13.71 -2.19
C LEU A 132 10.75 -14.21 -2.41
N ARG A 133 11.74 -13.31 -2.34
CA ARG A 133 13.17 -13.65 -2.50
C ARG A 133 13.72 -14.49 -1.35
N SER A 134 13.20 -14.34 -0.12
CA SER A 134 13.65 -15.14 1.02
C SER A 134 13.21 -16.61 0.95
N GLY A 135 12.32 -16.97 0.02
CA GLY A 135 11.81 -18.34 -0.11
C GLY A 135 10.79 -18.72 0.97
N GLN A 136 10.45 -17.81 1.89
CA GLN A 136 9.53 -18.05 3.00
C GLN A 136 8.04 -18.06 2.60
N ALA A 137 7.73 -17.61 1.38
CA ALA A 137 6.38 -17.64 0.84
C ALA A 137 5.98 -19.05 0.39
N HIS A 138 5.05 -19.67 1.10
CA HIS A 138 4.46 -20.97 0.75
C HIS A 138 3.43 -20.79 -0.39
N ASN A 139 2.70 -19.67 -0.40
CA ASN A 139 1.81 -19.28 -1.49
C ASN A 139 2.42 -18.26 -2.46
N LYS A 140 3.58 -18.60 -3.06
CA LYS A 140 4.31 -17.71 -3.99
C LYS A 140 3.41 -17.02 -5.02
N LYS A 141 2.45 -17.74 -5.60
CA LYS A 141 1.52 -17.19 -6.60
C LYS A 141 0.71 -16.01 -6.06
N ALA A 142 0.12 -16.13 -4.87
CA ALA A 142 -0.69 -15.05 -4.29
C ALA A 142 0.16 -13.83 -3.93
N PHE A 143 1.33 -14.04 -3.33
CA PHE A 143 2.26 -12.95 -3.00
C PHE A 143 2.80 -12.26 -4.26
N GLN A 144 3.14 -13.01 -5.31
CA GLN A 144 3.56 -12.46 -6.60
C GLN A 144 2.45 -11.59 -7.23
N GLN A 145 1.20 -12.06 -7.23
CA GLN A 145 0.05 -11.28 -7.71
C GLN A 145 -0.17 -10.01 -6.89
N ALA A 146 0.05 -10.05 -5.57
CA ALA A 146 -0.05 -8.88 -4.72
C ALA A 146 1.06 -7.85 -5.03
N TYR A 147 2.29 -8.33 -5.20
CA TYR A 147 3.42 -7.49 -5.60
C TYR A 147 3.14 -6.78 -6.93
N GLU A 148 2.70 -7.51 -7.94
CA GLU A 148 2.36 -6.94 -9.25
C GLU A 148 1.25 -5.89 -9.14
N LYS A 149 0.18 -6.16 -8.40
CA LYS A 149 -0.91 -5.19 -8.19
C LYS A 149 -0.43 -3.90 -7.54
N ILE A 150 0.38 -3.99 -6.48
CA ILE A 150 0.88 -2.82 -5.77
C ILE A 150 1.92 -2.08 -6.63
N ASN A 151 2.83 -2.78 -7.31
CA ASN A 151 3.86 -2.15 -8.12
C ASN A 151 3.29 -1.47 -9.39
N VAL A 152 2.41 -2.17 -10.11
CA VAL A 152 1.77 -1.65 -11.34
C VAL A 152 0.88 -0.46 -11.03
N ARG A 153 0.10 -0.48 -9.94
CA ARG A 153 -0.80 0.63 -9.58
C ARG A 153 -0.10 1.80 -8.89
N SER A 154 1.23 1.82 -8.80
CA SER A 154 1.96 2.92 -8.15
C SER A 154 1.75 4.23 -8.90
N LYS A 155 1.43 5.32 -8.20
CA LYS A 155 1.36 6.65 -8.83
C LYS A 155 2.75 7.27 -9.07
N ASN A 156 3.78 6.74 -8.41
CA ASN A 156 5.13 7.27 -8.41
C ASN A 156 5.87 6.81 -9.68
N CYS A 157 5.72 7.48 -10.82
CA CYS A 157 6.61 7.26 -11.96
C CYS A 157 7.89 8.07 -11.74
N TYR A 158 8.77 7.64 -10.82
CA TYR A 158 9.92 8.38 -10.30
C TYR A 158 10.67 9.23 -11.33
N LEU A 159 11.12 8.63 -12.45
CA LEU A 159 11.85 9.37 -13.49
C LEU A 159 10.97 10.41 -14.21
N ALA A 160 9.70 10.08 -14.48
CA ALA A 160 8.79 11.00 -15.16
C ALA A 160 8.35 12.14 -14.25
N THR A 161 8.06 11.84 -13.00
CA THR A 161 7.73 12.84 -11.97
C THR A 161 8.91 13.76 -11.71
N HIS A 162 10.14 13.24 -11.69
CA HIS A 162 11.35 14.07 -11.57
C HIS A 162 11.57 14.99 -12.79
N ALA A 163 11.36 14.45 -14.01
CA ALA A 163 11.58 15.20 -15.25
C ALA A 163 10.47 16.24 -15.56
N TYR A 164 9.23 15.94 -15.17
CA TYR A 164 8.02 16.72 -15.46
C TYR A 164 7.07 16.78 -14.24
N PRO A 165 7.50 17.41 -13.13
CA PRO A 165 6.71 17.41 -11.89
C PRO A 165 5.34 18.07 -12.03
N GLU A 166 5.19 19.06 -12.92
CA GLU A 166 3.97 19.85 -13.08
C GLU A 166 3.11 19.42 -14.28
N ASN A 167 3.54 18.43 -15.07
CA ASN A 167 2.81 18.01 -16.28
C ASN A 167 1.87 16.82 -15.98
N GLU A 168 0.72 17.12 -15.39
CA GLU A 168 -0.26 16.10 -15.01
C GLU A 168 -0.79 15.28 -16.20
N ASP A 169 -1.00 15.89 -17.38
CA ASP A 169 -1.41 15.16 -18.58
C ASP A 169 -0.39 14.07 -18.94
N LEU A 170 0.89 14.44 -19.06
CA LEU A 170 1.97 13.50 -19.35
C LEU A 170 2.07 12.41 -18.29
N LEU A 171 2.05 12.77 -17.01
CA LEU A 171 2.17 11.79 -15.94
C LEU A 171 0.99 10.81 -15.95
N ASN A 172 -0.23 11.28 -16.17
CA ASN A 172 -1.42 10.44 -16.23
C ASN A 172 -1.44 9.53 -17.46
N THR A 173 -0.99 10.02 -18.63
CA THR A 173 -0.80 9.19 -19.83
C THR A 173 0.22 8.07 -19.58
N LEU A 174 1.38 8.37 -18.99
CA LEU A 174 2.40 7.34 -18.70
C LEU A 174 1.92 6.35 -17.63
N ARG A 175 1.18 6.80 -16.61
CA ARG A 175 0.55 5.93 -15.61
C ARG A 175 -0.48 4.99 -16.26
N ALA A 176 -1.29 5.48 -17.19
CA ALA A 176 -2.24 4.66 -17.95
C ALA A 176 -1.52 3.67 -18.88
N PHE A 177 -0.47 4.12 -19.57
CA PHE A 177 0.36 3.27 -20.42
C PHE A 177 1.00 2.13 -19.63
N LYS A 178 1.48 2.39 -18.41
CA LYS A 178 1.98 1.35 -17.50
C LYS A 178 0.94 0.25 -17.23
N VAL A 179 -0.33 0.62 -17.04
CA VAL A 179 -1.41 -0.37 -16.85
C VAL A 179 -1.62 -1.20 -18.12
N LYS A 180 -1.50 -0.60 -19.31
CA LYS A 180 -1.55 -1.32 -20.59
C LYS A 180 -0.35 -2.29 -20.74
N LEU A 181 0.87 -1.85 -20.41
CA LEU A 181 2.09 -2.67 -20.44
C LEU A 181 1.98 -3.91 -19.54
N ALA A 182 1.35 -3.77 -18.37
CA ALA A 182 1.18 -4.87 -17.42
C ALA A 182 0.32 -6.04 -17.95
N LYS A 183 -0.35 -5.90 -19.11
CA LYS A 183 -1.03 -7.02 -19.78
C LYS A 183 -0.06 -8.03 -20.38
N TYR A 184 1.21 -7.67 -20.58
CA TYR A 184 2.23 -8.49 -21.20
C TYR A 184 3.34 -8.84 -20.21
N SER A 185 3.86 -10.07 -20.26
CA SER A 185 4.93 -10.53 -19.35
C SER A 185 6.20 -9.68 -19.47
N ALA A 186 6.60 -9.30 -20.69
CA ALA A 186 7.72 -8.38 -20.92
C ALA A 186 7.47 -7.00 -20.30
N GLY A 187 6.23 -6.52 -20.35
CA GLY A 187 5.83 -5.25 -19.72
C GLY A 187 5.93 -5.30 -18.20
N ILE A 188 5.51 -6.40 -17.56
CA ILE A 188 5.69 -6.60 -16.11
C ILE A 188 7.18 -6.57 -15.74
N ILE A 189 8.04 -7.25 -16.52
CA ILE A 189 9.50 -7.24 -16.29
C ILE A 189 10.05 -5.80 -16.40
N PHE A 190 9.65 -5.06 -17.44
CA PHE A 190 10.04 -3.66 -17.61
C PHE A 190 9.62 -2.79 -16.42
N ILE A 191 8.36 -2.87 -16.01
CA ILE A 191 7.82 -2.12 -14.87
C ILE A 191 8.60 -2.44 -13.60
N ASN A 192 8.87 -3.72 -13.34
CA ASN A 192 9.64 -4.15 -12.18
C ASN A 192 11.04 -3.55 -12.20
N ARG A 193 11.77 -3.66 -13.31
CA ARG A 193 13.11 -3.06 -13.43
C ARG A 193 13.08 -1.54 -13.26
N TYR A 194 12.10 -0.87 -13.88
CA TYR A 194 11.91 0.56 -13.71
C TYR A 194 11.79 0.93 -12.24
N TYR A 195 10.93 0.26 -11.49
CA TYR A 195 10.70 0.53 -10.07
C TYR A 195 11.82 0.07 -9.14
N ASP A 196 12.69 -0.83 -9.60
CA ASP A 196 13.87 -1.27 -8.88
C ASP A 196 14.99 -0.25 -8.94
N TYR A 197 15.21 0.40 -10.08
CA TYR A 197 16.35 1.31 -10.28
C TYR A 197 15.98 2.79 -10.17
N SER A 198 14.79 3.18 -10.63
CA SER A 198 14.42 4.61 -10.71
C SER A 198 14.49 5.39 -9.39
N PRO A 199 14.14 4.85 -8.20
CA PRO A 199 14.28 5.60 -6.95
C PRO A 199 15.74 5.94 -6.62
N TYR A 200 16.66 5.00 -6.89
CA TYR A 200 18.09 5.22 -6.66
C TYR A 200 18.68 6.24 -7.63
N ILE A 201 18.21 6.22 -8.88
CA ILE A 201 18.59 7.20 -9.90
C ILE A 201 18.14 8.60 -9.47
N VAL A 202 16.88 8.77 -9.07
CA VAL A 202 16.35 10.08 -8.61
C VAL A 202 17.07 10.57 -7.36
N ASN A 203 17.28 9.72 -6.35
CA ASN A 203 18.06 10.09 -5.16
C ASN A 203 19.51 10.51 -5.50
N SER A 204 20.10 9.92 -6.56
CA SER A 204 21.43 10.34 -7.03
C SER A 204 21.39 11.71 -7.70
N PHE A 205 20.32 12.04 -8.43
CA PHE A 205 20.09 13.37 -9.01
C PHE A 205 19.89 14.44 -7.92
N GLU A 206 19.07 14.14 -6.92
CA GLU A 206 18.83 15.05 -5.78
C GLU A 206 20.12 15.36 -5.02
N ARG A 207 21.06 14.41 -4.94
CA ARG A 207 22.37 14.60 -4.31
C ARG A 207 23.38 15.36 -5.17
N ASN A 208 23.25 15.30 -6.50
CA ASN A 208 24.21 15.90 -7.44
C ASN A 208 23.49 16.70 -8.53
N ARG A 209 23.37 18.01 -8.29
CA ARG A 209 22.63 18.95 -9.14
C ARG A 209 23.19 19.08 -10.57
N SER A 210 24.50 18.93 -10.75
CA SER A 210 25.13 18.99 -12.08
C SER A 210 24.80 17.75 -12.90
N LEU A 211 24.85 16.57 -12.26
CA LEU A 211 24.47 15.30 -12.88
C LEU A 211 22.99 15.31 -13.24
N ASP A 212 22.12 15.79 -12.34
CA ASP A 212 20.71 16.01 -12.62
C ASP A 212 20.52 16.89 -13.86
N PHE A 213 21.11 18.09 -13.88
CA PHE A 213 20.93 19.01 -15.00
C PHE A 213 21.28 18.38 -16.35
N VAL A 214 22.43 17.71 -16.45
CA VAL A 214 22.90 17.10 -17.70
C VAL A 214 22.01 15.91 -18.08
N PHE A 215 21.81 14.95 -17.18
CA PHE A 215 21.07 13.73 -17.51
C PHE A 215 19.57 13.97 -17.69
N ASN A 216 18.99 14.82 -16.84
CA ASN A 216 17.56 15.12 -16.90
C ASN A 216 17.23 15.92 -18.16
N LYS A 217 18.00 16.98 -18.45
CA LYS A 217 17.72 17.87 -19.59
C LYS A 217 18.06 17.23 -20.94
N LEU A 218 19.19 16.51 -21.04
CA LEU A 218 19.67 15.99 -22.34
C LEU A 218 19.09 14.61 -22.68
N PHE A 219 18.76 13.78 -21.67
CA PHE A 219 18.36 12.40 -21.94
C PHE A 219 16.96 12.08 -21.42
N LEU A 220 16.68 12.24 -20.13
CA LEU A 220 15.40 11.79 -19.55
C LEU A 220 14.21 12.54 -20.10
N ARG A 221 14.26 13.88 -20.12
CA ARG A 221 13.15 14.70 -20.63
C ARG A 221 12.80 14.35 -22.08
N PRO A 222 13.74 14.37 -23.05
CA PRO A 222 13.44 13.97 -24.42
C PRO A 222 12.91 12.55 -24.55
N ILE A 223 13.51 11.56 -23.88
CA ILE A 223 13.09 10.16 -23.96
C ILE A 223 11.68 9.99 -23.41
N ILE A 224 11.39 10.57 -22.24
CA ILE A 224 10.08 10.46 -21.59
C ILE A 224 9.01 11.17 -22.42
N TYR A 225 9.32 12.34 -22.99
CA TYR A 225 8.40 13.05 -23.88
C TYR A 225 8.13 12.30 -25.18
N LEU A 226 9.16 11.67 -25.76
CA LEU A 226 9.03 10.83 -26.94
C LEU A 226 8.11 9.63 -26.64
N ILE A 227 8.35 8.92 -25.53
CA ILE A 227 7.46 7.82 -25.09
C ILE A 227 6.04 8.33 -24.93
N TYR A 228 5.85 9.47 -24.25
CA TYR A 228 4.54 10.10 -24.09
C TYR A 228 3.85 10.38 -25.43
N LYS A 229 4.57 10.91 -26.43
CA LYS A 229 4.03 11.17 -27.77
C LYS A 229 3.64 9.91 -28.54
N VAL A 230 4.37 8.81 -28.34
CA VAL A 230 4.08 7.52 -28.97
C VAL A 230 2.87 6.82 -28.34
N VAL A 231 2.64 7.01 -27.04
CA VAL A 231 1.63 6.26 -26.28
C VAL A 231 0.36 7.06 -25.96
N LYS A 232 0.37 8.37 -26.19
CA LYS A 232 -0.82 9.24 -26.15
C LYS A 232 -1.76 8.89 -27.30
#